data_AF-A0AAP0KPG0-F1
#
_entry.id   AF-A0AAP0KPG0-F1
#
_cell.length_a   1.000
_cell.length_b   1.000
_cell.length_c   1.000
_cell.angle_alpha   90.00
_cell.angle_beta   90.00
_cell.angle_gamma   90.00
#
_symmetry.space_group_name_H-M   'P 1'
#
loop_
_entity.id
_entity.type
_entity.pdbx_description
1 polymer ?
#
loop_
_entity_poly.entity_id
_entity_poly.type
_entity_poly.pdbx_seq_one_letter_code
_entity_poly.pdbx_strand_id
1 'polypeptide(L)' 'MESTRDVAAESHIGKILGERLCQKEIPAVTVALKREQRYHGKVKAVIDSLVGAGIMLL' A
#
# COMPACT_ATOMS: atom_id res chain seq x y z
N MET A 1 13.02 18.25 5.65
CA MET A 1 11.80 18.54 4.86
C MET A 1 11.21 17.19 4.46
N GLU A 2 10.17 16.74 5.14
CA GLU A 2 9.45 15.52 4.74
C GLU A 2 8.58 15.85 3.52
N SER A 3 8.74 15.08 2.44
CA SER A 3 8.00 15.28 1.20
C SER A 3 6.81 14.33 1.18
N THR A 4 5.60 14.86 1.04
CA THR A 4 4.39 14.04 0.88
C THR A 4 4.30 13.36 -0.48
N ARG A 5 5.27 13.59 -1.38
CA ARG A 5 5.29 13.10 -2.76
C ARG A 5 6.42 12.12 -3.02
N ASP A 6 7.16 11.68 -2.00
CA ASP A 6 8.24 10.71 -2.18
C ASP A 6 7.76 9.28 -1.93
N VAL A 7 8.67 8.31 -2.11
CA VAL A 7 8.36 6.89 -1.91
C VAL A 7 8.16 6.57 -0.42
N ALA A 8 8.78 7.32 0.48
CA ALA A 8 8.67 7.11 1.92
C ALA A 8 7.26 7.46 2.43
N ALA A 9 6.68 8.57 1.95
CA ALA A 9 5.31 8.96 2.25
C ALA A 9 4.30 7.90 1.78
N GLU A 10 4.46 7.37 0.57
CA GLU A 10 3.59 6.31 0.02
C GLU A 10 3.69 5.01 0.86
N SER A 11 4.90 4.64 1.27
CA SER A 11 5.11 3.49 2.17
C SER A 11 4.41 3.69 3.52
N HIS A 12 4.48 4.90 4.09
CA HIS A 12 3.80 5.25 5.34
C HIS A 12 2.27 5.14 5.18
N ILE A 13 1.71 5.67 4.10
CA ILE A 13 0.27 5.55 3.81
C ILE A 13 -0.15 4.08 3.69
N GLY A 14 0.63 3.26 2.99
CA GLY A 14 0.35 1.82 2.88
C GLY A 14 0.31 1.11 4.23
N LYS A 15 1.21 1.48 5.15
CA LYS A 15 1.23 0.93 6.52
C LYS A 15 -0.02 1.30 7.31
N ILE A 16 -0.39 2.60 7.33
CA ILE A 16 -1.61 3.08 8.00
C ILE A 16 -2.85 2.39 7.43
N LEU A 17 -2.91 2.21 6.12
CA LEU A 17 -4.01 1.53 5.47
C LEU A 17 -4.08 0.06 5.91
N GLY A 18 -2.96 -0.65 5.92
CA GLY A 18 -2.89 -2.05 6.37
C GLY A 18 -3.36 -2.23 7.80
N GLU A 19 -2.91 -1.38 8.73
CA GLU A 19 -3.35 -1.40 10.13
C GLU A 19 -4.86 -1.19 10.27
N ARG A 20 -5.44 -0.26 9.50
CA ARG A 20 -6.88 0.00 9.51
C ARG A 20 -7.71 -1.12 8.87
N LEU A 21 -7.20 -1.75 7.81
CA LEU A 21 -7.84 -2.92 7.19
C LEU A 21 -7.88 -4.08 8.17
N CYS A 22 -6.79 -4.31 8.90
CA CYS A 22 -6.71 -5.31 9.96
C CYS A 22 -7.69 -5.02 11.10
N GLN A 23 -7.77 -3.76 11.57
CA GLN A 23 -8.76 -3.34 12.58
C GLN A 23 -10.22 -3.54 12.13
N LYS A 24 -10.47 -3.50 10.81
CA LYS A 24 -11.79 -3.72 10.22
C LYS A 24 -12.05 -5.18 9.83
N GLU A 25 -11.16 -6.09 10.21
CA GLU A 25 -11.26 -7.52 9.90
C GLU A 25 -11.35 -7.80 8.38
N ILE A 26 -10.65 -7.00 7.57
CA ILE A 26 -10.53 -7.19 6.11
C ILE A 26 -9.17 -7.84 5.82
N PRO A 27 -9.09 -9.17 5.63
CA PRO A 27 -7.82 -9.89 5.51
C PRO A 27 -7.22 -9.85 4.10
N ALA A 28 -8.01 -9.54 3.07
CA ALA A 28 -7.58 -9.60 1.68
C ALA A 28 -8.17 -8.46 0.85
N VAL A 29 -7.38 -7.96 -0.12
CA VAL A 29 -7.78 -6.89 -1.05
C VAL A 29 -7.25 -7.18 -2.46
N THR A 30 -7.95 -6.67 -3.48
CA THR A 30 -7.48 -6.71 -4.87
C THR A 30 -6.91 -5.36 -5.27
N VAL A 31 -5.77 -5.37 -5.97
CA VAL A 31 -5.13 -4.15 -6.49
C VAL A 31 -5.51 -3.95 -7.95
N ALA A 32 -6.39 -2.97 -8.20
CA ALA A 32 -6.73 -2.55 -9.55
C ALA A 32 -5.80 -1.40 -10.00
N LEU A 33 -4.78 -1.72 -10.80
CA LEU A 33 -3.87 -0.72 -11.37
C LEU A 33 -4.51 -0.04 -12.59
N LYS A 34 -4.28 1.28 -12.74
CA LYS A 34 -4.59 1.99 -13.98
C LYS A 34 -3.65 1.55 -15.11
N ARG A 35 -4.05 1.76 -16.37
CA ARG A 35 -3.26 1.34 -17.55
C ARG A 35 -1.81 1.84 -17.55
N GLU A 36 -1.59 3.05 -17.05
CA GLU A 36 -0.26 3.68 -16.97
C GLU A 36 0.55 3.24 -15.74
N GLN A 37 -0.09 2.60 -14.75
CA GLN A 37 0.56 2.21 -13.51
C GLN A 37 1.21 0.85 -13.66
N ARG A 38 2.45 0.75 -13.16
CA ARG A 38 3.20 -0.50 -13.08
C ARG A 38 3.63 -0.74 -11.64
N TYR A 39 3.90 -2.00 -11.31
CA TYR A 39 4.47 -2.38 -10.02
C TYR A 39 5.92 -1.87 -9.88
N HIS A 40 6.06 -0.58 -9.59
CA HIS A 40 7.36 0.08 -9.46
C HIS A 40 7.26 1.35 -8.61
N GLY A 41 8.39 1.76 -8.03
CA GLY A 41 8.51 3.00 -7.24
C GLY A 41 7.42 3.13 -6.19
N LYS A 42 6.59 4.17 -6.31
CA LYS A 42 5.51 4.50 -5.38
C LYS A 42 4.43 3.42 -5.27
N VAL A 43 3.98 2.90 -6.41
CA VAL A 43 2.93 1.87 -6.45
C VAL A 43 3.43 0.61 -5.73
N LYS A 44 4.68 0.22 -5.98
CA LYS A 44 5.33 -0.88 -5.29
C LYS A 44 5.38 -0.63 -3.77
N ALA A 45 5.76 0.56 -3.33
CA ALA A 45 5.86 0.87 -1.90
C ALA A 45 4.53 0.74 -1.15
N VAL A 46 3.40 1.16 -1.74
CA VAL A 46 2.08 0.99 -1.13
C VAL A 46 1.73 -0.49 -0.99
N ILE A 47 1.95 -1.27 -2.05
CA ILE A 47 1.58 -2.67 -2.10
C ILE A 47 2.47 -3.51 -1.17
N ASP A 48 3.79 -3.31 -1.20
CA ASP A 48 4.74 -3.98 -0.30
C ASP A 48 4.39 -3.68 1.18
N SER A 49 4.00 -2.43 1.50
CA SER A 49 3.57 -2.07 2.86
C SER A 49 2.28 -2.80 3.29
N LEU A 50 1.32 -3.01 2.39
CA LEU A 50 0.10 -3.76 2.69
C LEU A 50 0.38 -5.25 2.94
N VAL A 51 1.24 -5.84 2.10
CA VAL A 51 1.70 -7.23 2.28
C VAL A 51 2.47 -7.37 3.59
N GLY A 52 3.35 -6.42 3.90
CA GLY A 52 4.09 -6.39 5.17
C GLY A 52 3.20 -6.25 6.41
N ALA A 53 2.02 -5.65 6.26
CA ALA A 53 0.99 -5.58 7.31
C ALA A 53 0.15 -6.86 7.43
N GLY A 54 0.41 -7.90 6.62
CA GLY A 54 -0.29 -9.19 6.66
C GLY A 54 -1.58 -9.24 5.83
N ILE A 55 -1.82 -8.24 4.97
CA ILE A 55 -2.98 -8.23 4.07
C ILE A 55 -2.66 -9.07 2.83
N MET A 56 -3.52 -10.03 2.50
CA MET A 56 -3.40 -10.84 1.29
C MET A 56 -3.84 -10.07 0.05
N LEU A 57 -3.13 -10.27 -1.07
CA LEU A 57 -3.48 -9.69 -2.36
C LEU A 57 -4.13 -10.75 -3.24
N LEU A 58 -5.32 -10.46 -3.76
CA LEU A 58 -6.11 -11.31 -4.66
C LEU A 58 -6.18 -10.75 -6.08
#